data_AF-A0A7X8CX90-F1
#
_entry.id   AF-A0A7X8CX90-F1
#
_cell.length_a   1.000
_cell.length_b   1.000
_cell.length_c   1.000
_cell.angle_alpha   90.00
_cell.angle_beta   90.00
_cell.angle_gamma   90.00
#
_symmetry.space_group_name_H-M   'P 1'
#
loop_
_entity.id
_entity.type
_entity.pdbx_description
1 polymer ?
#
loop_
_entity_poly.entity_id
_entity_poly.type
_entity_poly.pdbx_seq_one_letter_code
_entity_poly.pdbx_strand_id
1 'polypeptide(L)'
;MRTVAVASGKGGAGKTSIAAALAAYLGSDCVFADCDVDAANGAIALGARLGPGEPYFAGSGYRIAPEACTGCGLCARSCRFDAIRPSGDGSTFRIVPELCERCGACVDLCPRGAVETFEKQAGSLFVSGTRLGIPLVHADLEPGEDTSGKLVRRVRERAEAIAGEDTLIVVDSPPGIGCPVIASLTGAYLVVAVVEAGASGIRDARRLMELAASMDRRQIALLNKTGLDPEADRLARDLPGSLGIPLAGEIPFDPALRSAEERGGTWLDIESEAAAPLREALEEVRAALEAADSGHPASVEHKEERAS
;
A
#
# COMPACT_ATOMS: atom_id res chain seq x y z
N MET A 1 -5.41 6.30 -18.21
CA MET A 1 -5.39 5.40 -17.03
C MET A 1 -5.58 6.19 -15.76
N ARG A 2 -6.54 5.74 -14.94
CA ARG A 2 -6.95 6.44 -13.72
C ARG A 2 -6.70 5.53 -12.52
N THR A 3 -5.80 5.94 -11.63
CA THR A 3 -5.47 5.17 -10.42
C THR A 3 -6.05 5.86 -9.20
N VAL A 4 -6.84 5.14 -8.42
CA VAL A 4 -7.31 5.55 -7.09
C VAL A 4 -6.55 4.75 -6.04
N ALA A 5 -5.88 5.44 -5.12
CA ALA A 5 -5.15 4.78 -4.04
C ALA A 5 -5.88 4.97 -2.71
N VAL A 6 -6.20 3.86 -2.05
CA VAL A 6 -6.80 3.87 -0.70
C VAL A 6 -5.66 3.69 0.29
N ALA A 7 -5.47 4.66 1.19
CA ALA A 7 -4.33 4.70 2.10
C ALA A 7 -4.74 5.08 3.53
N SER A 8 -3.97 4.60 4.50
CA SER A 8 -4.15 4.91 5.93
C SER A 8 -2.81 5.05 6.64
N GLY A 9 -2.72 5.96 7.60
CA GLY A 9 -1.47 6.19 8.35
C GLY A 9 -1.09 5.05 9.29
N LYS A 10 -1.98 4.07 9.53
CA LYS A 10 -1.73 2.89 10.36
C LYS A 10 -2.43 1.64 9.83
N GLY A 11 -1.99 0.48 10.30
CA GLY A 11 -2.67 -0.80 10.08
C GLY A 11 -3.99 -0.86 10.85
N GLY A 12 -4.98 -1.58 10.30
CA GLY A 12 -6.27 -1.81 10.94
C GLY A 12 -7.30 -0.68 10.79
N ALA A 13 -7.01 0.39 10.06
CA ALA A 13 -7.96 1.50 9.82
C ALA A 13 -9.14 1.13 8.89
N GLY A 14 -9.17 -0.08 8.30
CA GLY A 14 -10.20 -0.55 7.35
C GLY A 14 -9.92 -0.25 5.88
N LYS A 15 -8.70 0.21 5.56
CA LYS A 15 -8.23 0.54 4.21
C LYS A 15 -8.48 -0.58 3.19
N THR A 16 -8.03 -1.81 3.47
CA THR A 16 -8.21 -2.96 2.56
C THR A 16 -9.67 -3.27 2.33
N SER A 17 -10.49 -3.21 3.37
CA SER A 17 -11.93 -3.49 3.28
C SER A 17 -12.66 -2.42 2.48
N ILE A 18 -12.30 -1.15 2.64
CA ILE A 18 -12.81 -0.02 1.84
C ILE A 18 -12.34 -0.14 0.38
N ALA A 19 -11.06 -0.47 0.14
CA ALA A 19 -10.53 -0.68 -1.21
C ALA A 19 -11.28 -1.81 -1.92
N ALA A 20 -11.47 -2.95 -1.24
CA ALA A 20 -12.19 -4.09 -1.78
C ALA A 20 -13.68 -3.75 -2.04
N ALA A 21 -14.31 -2.99 -1.14
CA ALA A 21 -15.67 -2.50 -1.35
C ALA A 21 -15.77 -1.55 -2.55
N LEU A 22 -14.80 -0.64 -2.73
CA LEU A 22 -14.73 0.24 -3.89
C LEU A 22 -14.55 -0.56 -5.19
N ALA A 23 -13.68 -1.57 -5.19
CA ALA A 23 -13.48 -2.42 -6.36
C ALA A 23 -14.75 -3.22 -6.70
N ALA A 24 -15.41 -3.79 -5.70
CA ALA A 24 -16.69 -4.47 -5.89
C ALA A 24 -17.80 -3.53 -6.38
N TYR A 25 -17.80 -2.27 -5.94
CA TYR A 25 -18.73 -1.25 -6.43
C TYR A 25 -18.50 -0.90 -7.90
N LEU A 26 -17.23 -0.81 -8.32
CA LEU A 26 -16.84 -0.53 -9.70
C LEU A 26 -16.99 -1.75 -10.63
N GLY A 27 -16.96 -2.96 -10.09
CA GLY A 27 -17.12 -4.19 -10.86
C GLY A 27 -16.00 -4.42 -11.87
N SER A 28 -16.35 -4.90 -13.07
CA SER A 28 -15.39 -5.26 -14.13
C SER A 28 -14.64 -4.08 -14.74
N ASP A 29 -14.99 -2.84 -14.38
CA ASP A 29 -14.36 -1.62 -14.89
C ASP A 29 -13.07 -1.28 -14.13
N CYS A 30 -12.59 -2.18 -13.27
CA CYS A 30 -11.37 -1.97 -12.51
C CYS A 30 -10.41 -3.18 -12.46
N VAL A 31 -9.16 -2.86 -12.13
CA VAL A 31 -8.12 -3.79 -11.70
C VAL A 31 -7.78 -3.47 -10.25
N PHE A 32 -7.66 -4.49 -9.41
CA PHE A 32 -7.22 -4.32 -8.03
C PHE A 32 -5.72 -4.56 -7.91
N ALA A 33 -5.02 -3.66 -7.24
CA ALA A 33 -3.60 -3.77 -6.93
C ALA A 33 -3.40 -3.79 -5.42
N ASP A 34 -3.17 -4.97 -4.85
CA ASP A 34 -2.85 -5.13 -3.43
C ASP A 34 -1.36 -4.84 -3.22
N CYS A 35 -1.07 -3.65 -2.70
CA CYS A 35 0.28 -3.19 -2.44
C CYS A 35 0.72 -3.43 -1.00
N ASP A 36 -0.10 -4.08 -0.16
CA ASP A 36 0.29 -4.51 1.18
C ASP A 36 1.00 -5.88 1.11
N VAL A 37 2.23 -5.88 0.60
CA VAL A 37 3.00 -7.10 0.25
C VAL A 37 3.46 -7.93 1.45
N ASP A 38 3.34 -7.38 2.67
CA ASP A 38 3.62 -8.08 3.93
C ASP A 38 2.40 -8.86 4.43
N ALA A 39 1.20 -8.42 4.06
CA ALA A 39 -0.06 -8.93 4.53
C ALA A 39 -1.14 -8.76 3.44
N ALA A 40 -0.98 -9.49 2.33
CA ALA A 40 -1.84 -9.43 1.15
C ALA A 40 -3.26 -9.94 1.45
N ASN A 41 -4.07 -9.09 2.09
CA ASN A 41 -5.43 -9.40 2.51
C ASN A 41 -6.45 -9.19 1.38
N GLY A 42 -6.08 -8.53 0.29
CA GLY A 42 -6.94 -8.29 -0.87
C GLY A 42 -7.41 -9.58 -1.54
N ALA A 43 -6.56 -10.62 -1.56
CA ALA A 43 -6.93 -11.94 -2.07
C ALA A 43 -8.09 -12.57 -1.27
N ILE A 44 -8.11 -12.38 0.05
CA ILE A 44 -9.19 -12.86 0.92
C ILE A 44 -10.45 -12.02 0.67
N ALA A 45 -10.34 -10.69 0.74
CA ALA A 45 -11.49 -9.78 0.61
C ALA A 45 -12.23 -9.92 -0.73
N LEU A 46 -11.50 -10.21 -1.82
CA LEU A 46 -12.08 -10.39 -3.15
C LEU A 46 -12.36 -11.86 -3.51
N GLY A 47 -12.15 -12.81 -2.59
CA GLY A 47 -12.35 -14.23 -2.84
C GLY A 47 -11.54 -14.75 -4.02
N ALA A 48 -10.26 -14.38 -4.10
CA ALA A 48 -9.38 -14.70 -5.20
C ALA A 48 -8.92 -16.16 -5.18
N ARG A 49 -8.78 -16.76 -6.36
CA ARG A 49 -8.08 -18.04 -6.52
C ARG A 49 -6.66 -17.75 -6.95
N LEU A 50 -5.71 -18.06 -6.08
CA LEU A 50 -4.29 -17.84 -6.33
C LEU A 50 -3.81 -18.76 -7.46
N GLY A 51 -3.30 -18.14 -8.52
CA GLY A 51 -2.59 -18.82 -9.60
C GLY A 51 -1.10 -19.02 -9.29
N PRO A 52 -0.33 -19.59 -10.23
CA PRO A 52 1.12 -19.67 -10.09
C PRO A 52 1.73 -18.26 -10.08
N GLY A 53 2.64 -18.01 -9.15
CA GLY A 53 3.38 -16.74 -9.06
C GLY A 53 4.56 -16.67 -10.01
N GLU A 54 4.85 -15.46 -10.48
CA GLU A 54 6.07 -15.10 -11.17
C GLU A 54 7.15 -14.73 -10.12
N PRO A 55 8.36 -15.30 -10.16
CA PRO A 55 9.39 -14.96 -9.18
C PRO A 55 9.80 -13.49 -9.30
N TYR A 56 9.91 -12.81 -8.15
CA TYR A 56 10.38 -11.44 -8.05
C TYR A 56 11.80 -11.39 -7.51
N PHE A 57 12.68 -10.65 -8.21
CA PHE A 57 14.08 -10.46 -7.83
C PHE A 57 14.30 -8.99 -7.49
N ALA A 58 14.61 -8.68 -6.23
CA ALA A 58 14.83 -7.30 -5.75
C ALA A 58 16.19 -6.70 -6.16
N GLY A 59 16.98 -7.45 -6.93
CA GLY A 59 18.33 -7.13 -7.36
C GLY A 59 19.34 -8.19 -6.95
N SER A 60 20.62 -7.82 -7.01
CA SER A 60 21.71 -8.71 -6.70
C SER A 60 21.84 -9.01 -5.21
N GLY A 61 22.00 -10.30 -4.88
CA GLY A 61 22.60 -10.76 -3.64
C GLY A 61 24.13 -10.85 -3.77
N TYR A 62 24.82 -10.80 -2.63
CA TYR A 62 26.28 -10.90 -2.57
C TYR A 62 26.69 -12.04 -1.64
N ARG A 63 27.69 -12.82 -2.05
CA ARG A 63 28.39 -13.79 -1.20
C ARG A 63 29.89 -13.67 -1.39
N ILE A 64 30.67 -14.04 -0.37
CA ILE A 64 32.14 -14.10 -0.51
C ILE A 64 32.51 -15.54 -0.80
N ALA A 65 33.22 -15.78 -1.90
CA ALA A 65 33.84 -17.06 -2.23
C ALA A 65 35.05 -17.28 -1.32
N PRO A 66 35.02 -18.26 -0.39
CA PRO A 66 36.11 -18.49 0.55
C PRO A 66 37.45 -18.77 -0.14
N GLU A 67 37.43 -19.44 -1.28
CA GLU A 67 38.59 -19.90 -2.04
C GLU A 67 39.36 -18.73 -2.69
N ALA A 68 38.65 -17.63 -2.99
CA ALA A 68 39.23 -16.40 -3.55
C ALA A 68 39.53 -15.34 -2.47
N CYS A 69 38.96 -15.50 -1.27
CA CYS A 69 39.09 -14.55 -0.18
C CYS A 69 40.47 -14.66 0.50
N THR A 70 41.17 -13.53 0.65
CA THR A 70 42.48 -13.48 1.32
C THR A 70 42.40 -12.98 2.77
N GLY A 71 41.20 -12.81 3.33
CA GLY A 71 41.03 -12.34 4.71
C GLY A 71 41.42 -10.88 4.97
N CYS A 72 41.58 -10.04 3.94
CA CYS A 72 42.06 -8.65 4.11
C CYS A 72 41.09 -7.71 4.89
N GLY A 73 39.81 -8.09 4.99
CA GLY A 73 38.79 -7.38 5.75
C GLY A 73 38.37 -6.01 5.22
N LEU A 74 38.76 -5.61 4.00
CA LEU A 74 38.39 -4.31 3.42
C LEU A 74 36.87 -4.12 3.34
N CYS A 75 36.18 -5.14 2.81
CA CYS A 75 34.72 -5.16 2.71
C CYS A 75 34.04 -5.06 4.08
N ALA A 76 34.57 -5.75 5.10
CA ALA A 76 34.04 -5.69 6.46
C ALA A 76 34.17 -4.29 7.08
N ARG A 77 35.32 -3.62 6.90
CA ARG A 77 35.55 -2.26 7.40
C ARG A 77 34.67 -1.20 6.71
N SER A 78 34.28 -1.41 5.46
CA SER A 78 33.42 -0.48 4.72
C SER A 78 31.93 -0.70 4.93
N CYS A 79 31.53 -1.86 5.46
CA CYS A 79 30.12 -2.19 5.61
C CYS A 79 29.47 -1.35 6.71
N ARG A 80 28.54 -0.47 6.34
CA ARG A 80 27.81 0.39 7.29
C ARG A 80 26.72 -0.34 8.09
N PHE A 81 26.43 -1.58 7.71
CA PHE A 81 25.34 -2.40 8.25
C PHE A 81 25.87 -3.59 9.07
N ASP A 82 27.18 -3.67 9.28
CA ASP A 82 27.85 -4.77 10.00
C ASP A 82 27.48 -6.17 9.48
N ALA A 83 27.16 -6.25 8.19
CA ALA A 83 26.69 -7.45 7.51
C ALA A 83 27.82 -8.42 7.13
N ILE A 84 29.09 -8.06 7.36
CA ILE A 84 30.23 -8.89 6.95
C ILE A 84 31.00 -9.33 8.19
N ARG A 85 31.07 -10.64 8.41
CA ARG A 85 31.65 -11.26 9.61
C ARG A 85 32.76 -12.24 9.26
N PRO A 86 33.74 -12.47 10.15
CA PRO A 86 34.72 -13.54 9.96
C PRO A 86 34.02 -14.90 9.84
N SER A 87 34.51 -15.76 8.96
CA SER A 87 34.14 -17.18 8.89
C SER A 87 34.64 -17.95 10.12
N GLY A 88 34.20 -19.19 10.33
CA GLY A 88 34.44 -19.94 11.57
C GLY A 88 35.91 -20.07 11.99
N ASP A 89 36.83 -20.14 11.03
CA ASP A 89 38.28 -20.21 11.25
C ASP A 89 38.97 -18.83 11.28
N GLY A 90 38.23 -17.75 11.05
CA GLY A 90 38.73 -16.37 11.00
C GLY A 90 39.61 -16.05 9.79
N SER A 91 39.84 -17.00 8.88
CA SER A 91 40.74 -16.83 7.73
C SER A 91 40.07 -16.09 6.56
N THR A 92 38.75 -16.23 6.46
CA THR A 92 37.93 -15.60 5.42
C THR A 92 36.78 -14.80 6.05
N PHE A 93 36.05 -14.08 5.21
CA PHE A 93 34.85 -13.35 5.60
C PHE A 93 33.63 -13.93 4.91
N ARG A 94 32.47 -13.78 5.53
CA ARG A 94 31.15 -14.13 4.99
C ARG A 94 30.20 -12.95 5.13
N ILE A 95 29.21 -12.89 4.25
CA ILE A 95 28.10 -11.93 4.35
C ILE A 95 26.97 -12.62 5.12
N VAL A 96 26.43 -11.94 6.12
CA VAL A 96 25.23 -12.29 6.89
C VAL A 96 24.03 -11.71 6.12
N PRO A 97 23.23 -12.54 5.43
CA PRO A 97 22.20 -12.06 4.50
C PRO A 97 21.17 -11.14 5.15
N GLU A 98 20.83 -11.38 6.42
CA GLU A 98 19.79 -10.68 7.17
C GLU A 98 20.16 -9.24 7.53
N LEU A 99 21.46 -8.90 7.47
CA LEU A 99 21.97 -7.56 7.76
C LEU A 99 22.37 -6.81 6.47
N CYS A 100 22.31 -7.47 5.31
CA CYS A 100 22.87 -6.95 4.08
C CYS A 100 21.86 -6.10 3.30
N GLU A 101 22.06 -4.79 3.27
CA GLU A 101 21.28 -3.83 2.46
C GLU A 101 21.59 -3.84 0.95
N ARG A 102 22.40 -4.79 0.48
CA ARG A 102 22.72 -5.00 -0.95
C ARG A 102 23.25 -3.75 -1.67
N CYS A 103 23.99 -2.90 -0.99
CA CYS A 103 24.53 -1.66 -1.58
C CYS A 103 25.65 -1.87 -2.61
N GLY A 104 26.22 -3.08 -2.73
CA GLY A 104 27.27 -3.40 -3.70
C GLY A 104 28.68 -2.91 -3.35
N ALA A 105 28.85 -2.08 -2.32
CA ALA A 105 30.15 -1.51 -1.96
C ALA A 105 31.26 -2.55 -1.72
N CYS A 106 30.90 -3.75 -1.23
CA CYS A 106 31.87 -4.83 -1.02
C CYS A 106 32.43 -5.41 -2.33
N VAL A 107 31.66 -5.37 -3.42
CA VAL A 107 32.09 -5.82 -4.76
C VAL A 107 33.19 -4.89 -5.26
N ASP A 108 32.91 -3.58 -5.26
CA ASP A 108 33.82 -2.56 -5.77
C ASP A 108 35.14 -2.51 -4.97
N LEU A 109 35.09 -2.81 -3.67
CA LEU A 109 36.25 -2.75 -2.78
C LEU A 109 37.09 -4.02 -2.75
N CYS A 110 36.63 -5.14 -3.31
CA CYS A 110 37.36 -6.40 -3.20
C CYS A 110 38.50 -6.46 -4.23
N PRO A 111 39.78 -6.37 -3.82
CA PRO A 111 40.91 -6.36 -4.76
C PRO A 111 41.13 -7.72 -5.45
N ARG A 112 40.49 -8.79 -4.95
CA ARG A 112 40.60 -10.15 -5.48
C ARG A 112 39.37 -10.58 -6.28
N GLY A 113 38.33 -9.73 -6.35
CA GLY A 113 37.06 -10.12 -6.96
C GLY A 113 36.38 -11.31 -6.26
N ALA A 114 36.64 -11.50 -4.96
CA ALA A 114 36.12 -12.64 -4.20
C ALA A 114 34.63 -12.50 -3.81
N VAL A 115 34.01 -11.35 -4.11
CA VAL A 115 32.58 -11.13 -3.85
C VAL A 115 31.81 -11.51 -5.10
N GLU A 116 31.06 -12.60 -5.03
CA GLU A 116 30.19 -13.07 -6.08
C GLU A 116 28.83 -12.39 -6.00
N THR A 117 28.27 -12.11 -7.18
CA THR A 117 26.95 -11.52 -7.37
C THR A 117 26.00 -12.61 -7.87
N PHE A 118 24.84 -12.76 -7.26
CA PHE A 118 23.82 -13.72 -7.69
C PHE A 118 22.44 -13.06 -7.69
N GLU A 119 21.51 -13.58 -8.50
CA GLU A 119 20.11 -13.14 -8.41
C GLU A 119 19.47 -13.76 -7.17
N LYS A 120 19.04 -12.91 -6.23
CA LYS A 120 18.31 -13.35 -5.04
C LYS A 120 16.82 -13.12 -5.29
N GLN A 121 16.07 -14.21 -5.33
CA GLN A 121 14.62 -14.12 -5.28
C GLN A 121 14.22 -13.47 -3.95
N ALA A 122 13.38 -12.47 -4.03
CA ALA A 122 12.92 -11.68 -2.89
C ALA A 122 11.43 -11.85 -2.64
N GLY A 123 10.71 -12.50 -3.55
CA GLY A 123 9.28 -12.70 -3.43
C GLY A 123 8.68 -13.34 -4.67
N SER A 124 7.35 -13.24 -4.75
CA SER A 124 6.56 -13.68 -5.89
C SER A 124 5.50 -12.64 -6.22
N LEU A 125 5.28 -12.38 -7.51
CA LEU A 125 4.24 -11.52 -8.05
C LEU A 125 3.14 -12.39 -8.65
N PHE A 126 1.88 -12.03 -8.42
CA PHE A 126 0.73 -12.81 -8.85
C PHE A 126 -0.26 -11.94 -9.62
N VAL A 127 -0.89 -12.53 -10.63
CA VAL A 127 -2.11 -12.02 -11.24
C VAL A 127 -3.17 -13.09 -11.06
N SER A 128 -4.21 -12.77 -10.29
CA SER A 128 -5.24 -13.70 -9.84
C SER A 128 -6.62 -13.25 -10.31
N GLY A 129 -7.49 -14.21 -10.62
CA GLY A 129 -8.91 -13.95 -10.82
C GLY A 129 -9.66 -13.92 -9.49
N THR A 130 -10.60 -12.99 -9.36
CA THR A 130 -11.48 -12.88 -8.18
C THR A 130 -12.86 -13.45 -8.47
N ARG A 131 -13.65 -13.71 -7.42
CA ARG A 131 -15.06 -14.16 -7.57
C ARG A 131 -15.93 -13.13 -8.30
N LEU A 132 -15.51 -11.87 -8.31
CA LEU A 132 -16.22 -10.73 -8.89
C LEU A 132 -15.81 -10.47 -10.36
N GLY A 133 -14.90 -11.26 -10.93
CA GLY A 133 -14.38 -11.03 -12.29
C GLY A 133 -13.37 -9.89 -12.38
N ILE A 134 -12.97 -9.31 -11.25
CA ILE A 134 -11.97 -8.25 -11.13
C ILE A 134 -10.57 -8.89 -11.16
N PRO A 135 -9.65 -8.46 -12.03
CA PRO A 135 -8.25 -8.89 -11.96
C PRO A 135 -7.59 -8.36 -10.68
N LEU A 136 -6.92 -9.23 -9.93
CA LEU A 136 -6.14 -8.89 -8.74
C LEU A 136 -4.66 -9.06 -9.03
N VAL A 137 -3.89 -7.99 -8.89
CA VAL A 137 -2.42 -8.03 -8.85
C VAL A 137 -1.97 -7.88 -7.41
N HIS A 138 -1.15 -8.81 -6.94
CA HIS A 138 -0.63 -8.81 -5.58
C HIS A 138 0.75 -9.48 -5.55
N ALA A 139 1.46 -9.35 -4.44
CA ALA A 139 2.77 -9.95 -4.28
C ALA A 139 3.04 -10.34 -2.83
N ASP A 140 3.86 -11.38 -2.66
CA ASP A 140 4.34 -11.85 -1.36
C ASP A 140 5.86 -11.73 -1.31
N LEU A 141 6.40 -11.25 -0.19
CA LEU A 141 7.84 -11.25 0.07
C LEU A 141 8.31 -12.55 0.71
N GLU A 142 9.56 -12.93 0.44
CA GLU A 142 10.21 -13.97 1.23
C GLU A 142 10.52 -13.44 2.64
N PRO A 143 10.44 -14.29 3.69
CA PRO A 143 10.75 -13.88 5.05
C PRO A 143 12.16 -13.28 5.18
N GLY A 144 12.25 -12.10 5.79
CA GLY A 144 13.52 -11.39 6.00
C GLY A 144 13.97 -10.52 4.81
N GLU A 145 13.14 -10.36 3.79
CA GLU A 145 13.32 -9.36 2.75
C GLU A 145 12.79 -7.99 3.18
N ASP A 146 13.47 -6.92 2.76
CA ASP A 146 13.03 -5.56 3.05
C ASP A 146 11.90 -5.12 2.09
N THR A 147 10.89 -4.47 2.65
CA THR A 147 9.78 -3.85 1.95
C THR A 147 10.23 -2.53 1.35
N SER A 148 11.20 -2.61 0.43
CA SER A 148 11.49 -1.45 -0.41
C SER A 148 10.27 -1.18 -1.30
N GLY A 149 10.03 0.10 -1.63
CA GLY A 149 8.95 0.49 -2.55
C GLY A 149 9.05 -0.11 -3.97
N LYS A 150 10.07 -0.93 -4.25
CA LYS A 150 10.29 -1.58 -5.55
C LYS A 150 9.24 -2.65 -5.86
N LEU A 151 8.88 -3.49 -4.88
CA LEU A 151 7.88 -4.54 -5.13
C LEU A 151 6.48 -3.93 -5.27
N VAL A 152 6.13 -2.96 -4.42
CA VAL A 152 4.91 -2.16 -4.54
C VAL A 152 4.81 -1.50 -5.92
N ARG A 153 5.92 -0.88 -6.37
CA ARG A 153 6.00 -0.34 -7.73
C ARG A 153 5.76 -1.42 -8.78
N ARG A 154 6.33 -2.62 -8.62
CA ARG A 154 6.16 -3.73 -9.57
C ARG A 154 4.71 -4.22 -9.64
N VAL A 155 4.02 -4.30 -8.50
CA VAL A 155 2.58 -4.59 -8.44
C VAL A 155 1.79 -3.55 -9.24
N ARG A 156 2.07 -2.26 -9.01
CA ARG A 156 1.42 -1.17 -9.76
C ARG A 156 1.70 -1.23 -11.26
N GLU A 157 2.96 -1.36 -11.67
CA GLU A 157 3.34 -1.49 -13.09
C GLU A 157 2.65 -2.69 -13.76
N ARG A 158 2.49 -3.80 -13.03
CA ARG A 158 1.79 -4.98 -13.55
C ARG A 158 0.29 -4.76 -13.64
N ALA A 159 -0.33 -4.07 -12.68
CA ALA A 159 -1.72 -3.64 -12.75
C ALA A 159 -1.95 -2.67 -13.92
N GLU A 160 -1.01 -1.76 -14.15
CA GLU A 160 -1.03 -0.85 -15.28
C GLU A 160 -0.93 -1.59 -16.62
N ALA A 161 -0.09 -2.63 -16.71
CA ALA A 161 0.05 -3.41 -17.94
C ALA A 161 -1.20 -4.26 -18.30
N ILE A 162 -2.08 -4.55 -17.33
CA ILE A 162 -3.31 -5.33 -17.58
C ILE A 162 -4.56 -4.47 -17.67
N ALA A 163 -4.54 -3.26 -17.11
CA ALA A 163 -5.66 -2.33 -17.20
C ALA A 163 -5.76 -1.78 -18.64
N GLY A 164 -6.98 -1.77 -19.19
CA GLY A 164 -7.26 -1.10 -20.47
C GLY A 164 -7.25 0.42 -20.34
N GLU A 165 -7.41 1.13 -21.46
CA GLU A 165 -7.36 2.60 -21.48
C GLU A 165 -8.38 3.26 -20.53
N ASP A 166 -9.58 2.69 -20.45
CA ASP A 166 -10.71 3.16 -19.63
C ASP A 166 -10.88 2.40 -18.30
N THR A 167 -9.96 1.49 -17.97
CA THR A 167 -10.03 0.69 -16.74
C THR A 167 -9.42 1.46 -15.55
N LEU A 168 -10.15 1.51 -14.43
CA LEU A 168 -9.66 2.09 -13.18
C LEU A 168 -8.69 1.13 -12.48
N ILE A 169 -7.66 1.65 -11.83
CA ILE A 169 -6.81 0.85 -10.94
C ILE A 169 -7.11 1.25 -9.51
N VAL A 170 -7.63 0.31 -8.71
CA VAL A 170 -7.82 0.47 -7.27
C VAL A 170 -6.58 -0.07 -6.57
N VAL A 171 -5.82 0.81 -5.94
CA VAL A 171 -4.62 0.45 -5.17
C VAL A 171 -4.98 0.37 -3.70
N ASP A 172 -4.79 -0.80 -3.08
CA ASP A 172 -4.77 -0.94 -1.63
C ASP A 172 -3.34 -0.69 -1.13
N SER A 173 -3.09 0.50 -0.58
CA SER A 173 -1.76 0.90 -0.11
C SER A 173 -1.30 0.07 1.09
N PRO A 174 -0.01 -0.10 1.36
CA PRO A 174 0.44 -0.54 2.68
C PRO A 174 0.12 0.51 3.77
N PRO A 175 0.14 0.15 5.06
CA PRO A 175 -0.04 1.08 6.16
C PRO A 175 1.19 1.97 6.38
N GLY A 176 0.98 3.16 6.94
CA GLY A 176 2.07 4.04 7.39
C GLY A 176 2.33 5.22 6.45
N ILE A 177 3.59 5.66 6.41
CA ILE A 177 4.07 6.82 5.63
C ILE A 177 5.46 6.57 5.00
N GLY A 178 5.88 5.31 4.93
CA GLY A 178 7.22 4.92 4.45
C GLY A 178 7.32 4.83 2.92
N CYS A 179 8.48 4.36 2.44
CA CYS A 179 8.72 4.16 1.00
C CYS A 179 7.65 3.28 0.29
N PRO A 180 7.10 2.21 0.91
CA PRO A 180 6.00 1.45 0.32
C PRO A 180 4.76 2.29 0.04
N VAL A 181 4.41 3.22 0.94
CA VAL A 181 3.27 4.13 0.77
C VAL A 181 3.56 5.16 -0.33
N ILE A 182 4.76 5.73 -0.34
CA ILE A 182 5.15 6.65 -1.43
C ILE A 182 5.05 5.92 -2.78
N ALA A 183 5.52 4.67 -2.87
CA ALA A 183 5.45 3.88 -4.08
C ALA A 183 4.00 3.56 -4.50
N SER A 184 3.10 3.28 -3.54
CA SER A 184 1.69 2.99 -3.83
C SER A 184 0.93 4.23 -4.32
N LEU A 185 1.26 5.40 -3.76
CA LEU A 185 0.63 6.69 -4.09
C LEU A 185 1.23 7.36 -5.35
N THR A 186 2.42 6.94 -5.78
CA THR A 186 3.08 7.51 -6.96
C THR A 186 2.18 7.34 -8.18
N GLY A 187 1.92 8.42 -8.92
CA GLY A 187 1.06 8.37 -10.11
C GLY A 187 -0.43 8.20 -9.81
N ALA A 188 -0.84 8.09 -8.53
CA ALA A 188 -2.25 8.10 -8.17
C ALA A 188 -2.89 9.43 -8.57
N TYR A 189 -4.09 9.31 -9.11
CA TYR A 189 -4.92 10.44 -9.52
C TYR A 189 -5.74 10.99 -8.34
N LEU A 190 -6.29 10.09 -7.54
CA LEU A 190 -7.01 10.40 -6.31
C LEU A 190 -6.49 9.50 -5.19
N VAL A 191 -6.25 10.09 -4.02
CA VAL A 191 -5.96 9.36 -2.79
C VAL A 191 -7.17 9.42 -1.87
N VAL A 192 -7.73 8.25 -1.54
CA VAL A 192 -8.75 8.09 -0.51
C VAL A 192 -8.02 7.88 0.83
N ALA A 193 -7.96 8.94 1.63
CA ALA A 193 -7.32 8.92 2.95
C ALA A 193 -8.30 8.40 4.00
N VAL A 194 -8.10 7.16 4.43
CA VAL A 194 -8.94 6.50 5.44
C VAL A 194 -8.50 6.94 6.83
N VAL A 195 -9.41 7.59 7.55
CA VAL A 195 -9.21 8.12 8.90
C VAL A 195 -9.94 7.24 9.90
N GLU A 196 -9.21 6.53 10.76
CA GLU A 196 -9.83 5.85 11.90
C GLU A 196 -10.16 6.86 13.01
N ALA A 197 -11.40 6.86 13.49
CA ALA A 197 -11.90 7.73 14.56
C ALA A 197 -11.30 7.36 15.94
N GLY A 198 -10.03 7.72 16.14
CA GLY A 198 -9.31 7.57 17.41
C GLY A 198 -8.04 8.41 17.44
N ALA A 199 -7.57 8.77 18.64
CA ALA A 199 -6.48 9.75 18.80
C ALA A 199 -5.19 9.40 18.02
N SER A 200 -4.81 8.12 17.95
CA SER A 200 -3.68 7.70 17.10
C SER A 200 -4.04 7.76 15.62
N GLY A 201 -5.22 7.26 15.24
CA GLY A 201 -5.68 7.23 13.85
C GLY A 201 -5.69 8.63 13.22
N ILE A 202 -6.13 9.64 13.96
CA ILE A 202 -6.16 11.04 13.53
C ILE A 202 -4.75 11.59 13.31
N ARG A 203 -3.80 11.34 14.23
CA ARG A 203 -2.40 11.79 14.08
C ARG A 203 -1.71 11.13 12.90
N ASP A 204 -1.94 9.84 12.71
CA ASP A 204 -1.34 9.07 11.62
C ASP A 204 -1.95 9.48 10.27
N ALA A 205 -3.26 9.70 10.22
CA ALA A 205 -3.96 10.22 9.03
C ALA A 205 -3.47 11.62 8.63
N ARG A 206 -3.24 12.52 9.59
CA ARG A 206 -2.66 13.85 9.31
C ARG A 206 -1.34 13.74 8.57
N ARG A 207 -0.43 12.89 9.05
CA ARG A 207 0.89 12.67 8.41
C ARG A 207 0.76 12.10 6.99
N LEU A 208 -0.16 11.16 6.79
CA LEU A 208 -0.45 10.62 5.46
C LEU A 208 -0.98 11.70 4.52
N MET A 209 -1.91 12.53 4.98
CA MET A 209 -2.51 13.60 4.18
C MET A 209 -1.46 14.67 3.80
N GLU A 210 -0.58 15.02 4.73
CA GLU A 210 0.56 15.91 4.50
C GLU A 210 1.56 15.31 3.50
N LEU A 211 1.86 14.01 3.60
CA LEU A 211 2.69 13.28 2.64
C LEU A 211 2.06 13.31 1.24
N ALA A 212 0.79 12.94 1.12
CA ALA A 212 0.08 12.96 -0.17
C ALA A 212 0.02 14.37 -0.78
N ALA A 213 -0.15 15.41 0.06
CA ALA A 213 -0.09 16.80 -0.38
C ALA A 213 1.31 17.19 -0.89
N SER A 214 2.38 16.76 -0.21
CA SER A 214 3.76 17.00 -0.66
C SER A 214 4.09 16.33 -2.00
N MET A 215 3.32 15.31 -2.39
CA MET A 215 3.41 14.61 -3.67
C MET A 215 2.47 15.19 -4.74
N ASP A 216 1.81 16.31 -4.47
CA ASP A 216 0.80 16.95 -5.33
C ASP A 216 -0.31 15.99 -5.75
N ARG A 217 -0.79 15.18 -4.79
CA ARG A 217 -1.90 14.26 -5.01
C ARG A 217 -3.21 14.91 -4.59
N ARG A 218 -4.24 14.77 -5.43
CA ARG A 218 -5.63 15.07 -5.05
C ARG A 218 -6.08 14.08 -3.98
N GLN A 219 -6.82 14.57 -2.99
CA GLN A 219 -7.24 13.77 -1.84
C GLN A 219 -8.73 13.90 -1.60
N ILE A 220 -9.31 12.83 -1.05
CA ILE A 220 -10.61 12.83 -0.40
C ILE A 220 -10.48 12.00 0.88
N ALA A 221 -11.04 12.46 1.98
CA ALA A 221 -11.02 11.74 3.24
C ALA A 221 -12.23 10.82 3.35
N LEU A 222 -12.07 9.67 4.01
CA LEU A 222 -13.16 8.80 4.41
C LEU A 222 -12.96 8.45 5.87
N LEU A 223 -13.94 8.75 6.72
CA LEU A 223 -13.90 8.41 8.14
C LEU A 223 -14.43 7.00 8.35
N ASN A 224 -13.73 6.22 9.18
CA ASN A 224 -14.13 4.85 9.50
C ASN A 224 -14.11 4.61 11.01
N LYS A 225 -14.98 3.69 11.45
CA LYS A 225 -15.21 3.32 12.85
C LYS A 225 -15.73 4.46 13.72
N THR A 226 -16.57 5.33 13.17
CA THR A 226 -17.22 6.41 13.93
C THR A 226 -18.29 5.85 14.88
N GLY A 227 -18.77 6.67 15.82
CA GLY A 227 -19.83 6.31 16.77
C GLY A 227 -19.35 5.62 18.06
N LEU A 228 -18.04 5.45 18.23
CA LEU A 228 -17.43 4.87 19.43
C LEU A 228 -17.15 5.92 20.51
N ASP A 229 -16.66 7.09 20.10
CA ASP A 229 -16.33 8.21 20.99
C ASP A 229 -16.68 9.54 20.31
N PRO A 230 -17.69 10.28 20.81
CA PRO A 230 -18.11 11.54 20.22
C PRO A 230 -17.01 12.61 20.12
N GLU A 231 -16.03 12.61 21.03
CA GLU A 231 -14.91 13.56 20.97
C GLU A 231 -13.93 13.19 19.86
N ALA A 232 -13.54 11.91 19.78
CA ALA A 232 -12.70 11.40 18.71
C ALA A 232 -13.36 11.58 17.33
N ASP A 233 -14.67 11.32 17.21
CA ASP A 233 -15.42 11.52 15.97
C ASP A 233 -15.38 12.98 15.52
N ARG A 234 -15.58 13.93 16.44
CA ARG A 234 -15.49 15.36 16.15
C ARG A 234 -14.10 15.74 15.63
N LEU A 235 -13.05 15.31 16.33
CA LEU A 235 -11.67 15.59 15.93
C LEU A 235 -11.31 14.96 14.58
N ALA A 236 -11.85 13.76 14.29
CA ALA A 236 -11.66 13.09 13.01
C ALA A 236 -12.36 13.86 11.88
N ARG A 237 -13.57 14.40 12.10
CA ARG A 237 -14.31 15.20 11.11
C ARG A 237 -13.65 16.55 10.82
N ASP A 238 -13.07 17.18 11.85
CA ASP A 238 -12.42 18.49 11.71
C ASP A 238 -11.09 18.40 10.94
N LEU A 239 -10.41 17.24 10.98
CA LEU A 239 -9.08 17.06 10.37
C LEU A 239 -9.06 17.34 8.85
N PRO A 240 -9.90 16.69 8.00
CA PRO A 240 -9.90 16.95 6.56
C PRO A 240 -10.13 18.42 6.21
N GLY A 241 -11.11 19.05 6.88
CA GLY A 241 -11.44 20.47 6.67
C GLY A 241 -10.26 21.39 7.02
N SER A 242 -9.51 21.08 8.08
CA SER A 242 -8.31 21.85 8.46
C SER A 242 -7.18 21.80 7.42
N LEU A 243 -7.21 20.84 6.50
CA LEU A 243 -6.25 20.65 5.42
C LEU A 243 -6.82 20.98 4.03
N GLY A 244 -8.07 21.45 3.95
CA GLY A 244 -8.75 21.71 2.68
C GLY A 244 -9.09 20.44 1.89
N ILE A 245 -9.21 19.29 2.57
CA ILE A 245 -9.51 18.00 1.96
C ILE A 245 -11.02 17.72 2.10
N PRO A 246 -11.74 17.41 1.00
CA PRO A 246 -13.15 17.05 1.07
C PRO A 246 -13.36 15.73 1.81
N LEU A 247 -14.51 15.60 2.47
CA LEU A 247 -14.92 14.37 3.17
C LEU A 247 -15.95 13.63 2.31
N ALA A 248 -15.64 12.38 1.91
CA ALA A 248 -16.53 11.51 1.15
C ALA A 248 -17.69 10.97 1.99
N GLY A 249 -17.45 10.73 3.28
CA GLY A 249 -18.44 10.13 4.17
C GLY A 249 -17.83 9.55 5.44
N GLU A 250 -18.72 9.04 6.29
CA GLU A 250 -18.40 8.45 7.58
C GLU A 250 -19.02 7.05 7.68
N ILE A 251 -18.21 6.04 7.97
CA ILE A 251 -18.66 4.66 8.18
C ILE A 251 -18.64 4.38 9.68
N PRO A 252 -19.81 4.12 10.32
CA PRO A 252 -19.87 3.81 11.74
C PRO A 252 -19.19 2.47 12.04
N PHE A 253 -18.71 2.32 13.27
CA PHE A 253 -18.20 1.05 13.74
C PHE A 253 -19.32 0.01 13.77
N ASP A 254 -19.13 -1.05 13.00
CA ASP A 254 -20.09 -2.13 12.91
C ASP A 254 -19.39 -3.49 12.96
N PRO A 255 -19.60 -4.28 14.03
CA PRO A 255 -19.05 -5.62 14.15
C PRO A 255 -19.45 -6.57 13.02
N ALA A 256 -20.60 -6.36 12.36
CA ALA A 256 -21.08 -7.20 11.27
C ALA A 256 -20.15 -7.14 10.04
N LEU A 257 -19.50 -5.99 9.80
CA LEU A 257 -18.57 -5.80 8.69
C LEU A 257 -17.34 -6.71 8.78
N ARG A 258 -16.93 -7.10 9.99
CA ARG A 258 -15.82 -8.05 10.19
C ARG A 258 -16.11 -9.42 9.58
N SER A 259 -17.38 -9.81 9.53
CA SER A 259 -17.80 -11.12 9.00
C SER A 259 -17.67 -11.23 7.48
N ALA A 260 -17.48 -10.11 6.77
CA ALA A 260 -17.25 -10.12 5.32
C ALA A 260 -15.94 -10.85 4.97
N GLU A 261 -14.84 -10.47 5.63
CA GLU A 261 -13.50 -11.00 5.38
C GLU A 261 -13.43 -12.51 5.68
N GLU A 262 -14.09 -12.95 6.76
CA GLU A 262 -14.18 -14.37 7.15
C GLU A 262 -14.89 -15.24 6.08
N ARG A 263 -15.74 -14.64 5.24
CA ARG A 263 -16.50 -15.33 4.18
C ARG A 263 -15.91 -15.13 2.79
N GLY A 264 -14.75 -14.49 2.66
CA GLY A 264 -14.19 -14.11 1.36
C GLY A 264 -15.05 -13.08 0.62
N GLY A 265 -15.74 -12.23 1.39
CA GLY A 265 -16.65 -11.19 0.94
C GLY A 265 -16.12 -9.78 1.18
N THR A 266 -16.76 -8.81 0.54
CA THR A 266 -16.52 -7.37 0.75
C THR A 266 -17.58 -6.80 1.70
N TRP A 267 -17.36 -5.59 2.21
CA TRP A 267 -18.36 -4.91 3.03
C TRP A 267 -19.68 -4.62 2.30
N LEU A 268 -19.69 -4.65 0.96
CA LEU A 268 -20.94 -4.53 0.17
C LEU A 268 -21.83 -5.78 0.23
N ASP A 269 -21.29 -6.92 0.66
CA ASP A 269 -22.04 -8.17 0.83
C ASP A 269 -22.73 -8.25 2.21
N ILE A 270 -22.51 -7.26 3.09
CA ILE A 270 -23.05 -7.22 4.45
C ILE A 270 -24.23 -6.25 4.53
N GLU A 271 -25.38 -6.76 4.98
CA GLU A 271 -26.55 -5.97 5.31
C GLU A 271 -26.47 -5.52 6.77
N SER A 272 -26.27 -4.22 6.99
CA SER A 272 -26.14 -3.64 8.33
C SER A 272 -26.36 -2.12 8.33
N GLU A 273 -26.32 -1.49 9.51
CA GLU A 273 -26.49 -0.03 9.64
C GLU A 273 -25.37 0.76 8.94
N ALA A 274 -24.18 0.15 8.78
CA ALA A 274 -23.06 0.73 8.05
C ALA A 274 -23.16 0.59 6.51
N ALA A 275 -24.11 -0.21 5.99
CA ALA A 275 -24.19 -0.51 4.56
C ALA A 275 -24.59 0.72 3.72
N ALA A 276 -25.57 1.50 4.16
CA ALA A 276 -25.98 2.73 3.48
C ALA A 276 -24.88 3.82 3.52
N PRO A 277 -24.30 4.16 4.69
CA PRO A 277 -23.17 5.10 4.77
C PRO A 277 -21.96 4.68 3.92
N LEU A 278 -21.66 3.37 3.86
CA LEU A 278 -20.61 2.86 2.97
C LEU A 278 -20.93 3.14 1.50
N ARG A 279 -22.15 2.84 1.03
CA ARG A 279 -22.53 3.07 -0.38
C ARG A 279 -22.47 4.55 -0.73
N GLU A 280 -22.99 5.43 0.13
CA GLU A 280 -22.93 6.88 -0.03
C GLU A 280 -21.46 7.36 -0.14
N ALA A 281 -20.58 6.88 0.74
CA ALA A 281 -19.16 7.23 0.69
C ALA A 281 -18.46 6.74 -0.60
N LEU A 282 -18.82 5.55 -1.10
CA LEU A 282 -18.28 5.02 -2.37
C LEU A 282 -18.81 5.79 -3.59
N GLU A 283 -20.06 6.23 -3.55
CA GLU A 283 -20.67 7.12 -4.56
C GLU A 283 -19.93 8.46 -4.63
N GLU A 284 -19.62 9.07 -3.50
CA GLU A 284 -18.83 10.31 -3.43
C GLU A 284 -17.39 10.12 -3.95
N VAL A 285 -16.74 9.00 -3.61
CA VAL A 285 -15.43 8.66 -4.18
C VAL A 285 -15.50 8.53 -5.70
N ARG A 286 -16.53 7.86 -6.22
CA ARG A 286 -16.75 7.73 -7.68
C ARG A 286 -17.01 9.09 -8.32
N ALA A 287 -17.86 9.93 -7.73
CA ALA A 287 -18.12 11.27 -8.23
C ALA A 287 -16.85 12.13 -8.24
N ALA A 288 -15.99 12.00 -7.23
CA ALA A 288 -14.69 12.69 -7.18
C ALA A 288 -13.73 12.23 -8.28
N LEU A 289 -13.79 10.96 -8.69
CA LEU A 289 -13.03 10.43 -9.83
C LEU A 289 -13.55 11.00 -11.16
N GLU A 290 -14.87 11.10 -11.34
CA GLU A 290 -15.50 11.60 -12.57
C GLU A 290 -15.40 13.13 -12.71
N ALA A 291 -15.61 13.90 -11.63
CA ALA A 291 -15.55 15.36 -11.66
C ALA A 291 -14.18 15.87 -12.11
N ALA A 292 -13.15 15.11 -11.78
CA ALA A 292 -11.78 15.41 -12.11
C ALA A 292 -11.50 15.28 -13.63
N ASP A 293 -12.29 14.48 -14.36
CA ASP A 293 -12.21 14.35 -15.82
C ASP A 293 -12.77 15.55 -16.57
N SER A 294 -13.65 16.32 -15.94
CA SER A 294 -14.33 17.46 -16.55
C SER A 294 -13.53 18.78 -16.49
N GLY A 295 -12.33 18.76 -15.91
CA GLY A 295 -11.48 19.96 -15.76
C GLY A 295 -12.03 21.04 -14.83
N HIS A 296 -13.11 20.76 -14.09
CA HIS A 296 -13.66 21.68 -13.10
C HIS A 296 -12.92 21.54 -11.76
N PRO A 297 -12.32 22.62 -11.21
CA PRO A 297 -11.97 22.63 -9.80
C PRO A 297 -13.29 22.49 -9.02
N ALA A 298 -13.32 21.54 -8.08
CA ALA A 298 -14.43 21.37 -7.16
C ALA A 298 -14.52 22.61 -6.26
N SER A 299 -15.24 23.63 -6.72
CA SER A 299 -15.63 24.77 -5.89
C SER A 299 -16.71 24.27 -4.94
N VAL A 300 -16.35 24.16 -3.66
CA VAL A 300 -17.28 23.97 -2.55
C VAL A 300 -18.14 25.22 -2.47
N GLU A 301 -19.38 25.15 -2.96
CA GLU A 301 -20.39 26.16 -2.67
C GLU A 301 -20.79 26.01 -1.19
N HIS A 302 -20.24 26.86 -0.33
CA HIS A 302 -20.77 27.07 1.00
C HIS A 302 -22.20 27.59 0.89
N LYS A 303 -23.18 26.76 1.29
CA LYS A 303 -24.52 27.23 1.65
C LYS A 303 -24.39 28.16 2.86
N GLU A 304 -24.31 29.45 2.61
CA GLU A 304 -24.60 30.46 3.62
C GLU A 304 -26.07 30.32 4.04
N GLU A 305 -26.30 29.83 5.26
CA GLU A 305 -27.57 29.96 5.94
C GLU A 305 -27.91 31.43 6.15
N ARG A 306 -28.89 31.92 5.38
CA ARG A 306 -29.65 33.10 5.73
C ARG A 306 -30.61 32.73 6.87
N ALA A 307 -30.33 33.25 8.06
CA ALA A 307 -31.35 33.50 9.07
C ALA A 307 -31.17 34.92 9.60
N SER A 308 -32.03 35.82 9.15
CA SER A 308 -32.49 37.02 9.86
C SER A 308 -33.97 36.84 10.12
#